data_AF-A0A6I3UX16-F1
#
_entry.id   AF-A0A6I3UX16-F1
#
_cell.length_a   1.000
_cell.length_b   1.000
_cell.length_c   1.000
_cell.angle_alpha   90.00
_cell.angle_beta   90.00
_cell.angle_gamma   90.00
#
_symmetry.space_group_name_H-M   'P 1'
#
loop_
_entity.id
_entity.type
_entity.pdbx_description
1 polymer ?
#
loop_
_entity_poly.entity_id
_entity_poly.type
_entity_poly.pdbx_seq_one_letter_code
_entity_poly.pdbx_strand_id
1 'polypeptide(L)'
;MIFVTVGTHEQQFNRLIKEVDRLKGEGFIQDEVFIQTGYSSYIPQYCEWEKIISYEKMNQLIKESDSIITHGGPATFMGVIAKGKVPIVVPRQKKFGEHVNDHQLQFVKLTKEIYNFI
;
A
#
# COMPACT_ATOMS: atom_id res chain seq x y z
N MET A 1 -7.26 10.59 -7.24
CA MET A 1 -6.06 9.72 -7.44
C MET A 1 -5.93 8.72 -6.30
N ILE A 2 -5.56 7.47 -6.62
CA ILE A 2 -5.23 6.42 -5.66
C ILE A 2 -3.71 6.23 -5.62
N PHE A 3 -3.11 6.30 -4.43
CA PHE A 3 -1.71 5.96 -4.22
C PHE A 3 -1.56 4.63 -3.49
N VAL A 4 -0.76 3.72 -4.06
CA VAL A 4 -0.47 2.41 -3.46
C VAL A 4 1.00 2.31 -3.10
N THR A 5 1.33 1.95 -1.86
CA THR A 5 2.72 1.75 -1.43
C THR A 5 2.94 0.50 -0.59
N VAL A 6 3.98 -0.25 -0.95
CA VAL A 6 4.43 -1.43 -0.20
C VAL A 6 5.68 -1.17 0.65
N GLY A 7 6.05 0.10 0.80
CA GLY A 7 7.25 0.53 1.53
C GLY A 7 8.55 0.17 0.81
N THR A 8 9.64 0.16 1.55
CA THR A 8 10.99 -0.13 1.07
C THR A 8 11.52 -1.48 1.55
N HIS A 9 10.71 -2.26 2.26
CA HIS A 9 11.12 -3.58 2.76
C HIS A 9 11.35 -4.54 1.60
N GLU A 10 12.40 -5.35 1.67
CA GLU A 10 12.88 -6.21 0.57
C GLU A 10 11.97 -7.39 0.19
N GLN A 11 10.86 -7.59 0.90
CA GLN A 11 9.95 -8.69 0.62
C GLN A 11 8.94 -8.30 -0.47
N GLN A 12 8.68 -9.20 -1.42
CA GLN A 12 7.71 -8.98 -2.50
C GLN A 12 6.28 -8.84 -1.97
N PHE A 13 5.43 -7.97 -2.54
CA PHE A 13 3.99 -7.93 -2.26
C PHE A 13 3.14 -8.01 -3.53
N ASN A 14 3.44 -9.01 -4.36
CA ASN A 14 2.78 -9.20 -5.64
C ASN A 14 1.26 -9.28 -5.51
N ARG A 15 0.71 -9.87 -4.44
CA ARG A 15 -0.75 -10.00 -4.27
C ARG A 15 -1.45 -8.64 -4.27
N LEU A 16 -0.95 -7.67 -3.50
CA LEU A 16 -1.55 -6.34 -3.44
C LEU A 16 -1.44 -5.63 -4.80
N ILE A 17 -0.24 -5.64 -5.39
CA ILE A 17 0.01 -4.92 -6.64
C ILE A 17 -0.80 -5.51 -7.80
N LYS A 18 -0.80 -6.84 -7.93
CA LYS A 18 -1.58 -7.55 -8.96
C LYS A 18 -3.06 -7.26 -8.84
N GLU A 19 -3.58 -7.24 -7.61
CA GLU A 19 -5.01 -7.03 -7.41
C GLU A 19 -5.45 -5.61 -7.78
N VAL A 20 -4.67 -4.60 -7.40
CA VAL A 20 -4.96 -3.21 -7.79
C VAL A 20 -4.86 -3.05 -9.31
N ASP A 21 -3.80 -3.57 -9.93
CA ASP A 21 -3.59 -3.48 -11.38
C ASP A 21 -4.70 -4.21 -12.16
N ARG A 22 -5.12 -5.40 -11.68
CA ARG A 22 -6.26 -6.14 -12.24
C ARG A 22 -7.56 -5.35 -12.16
N LEU A 23 -7.88 -4.79 -10.99
CA LEU A 23 -9.09 -3.98 -10.81
C LEU A 23 -9.10 -2.72 -11.69
N LYS A 24 -7.92 -2.12 -11.93
CA LYS A 24 -7.76 -1.02 -12.89
C LYS A 24 -8.00 -1.50 -14.33
N GLY A 25 -7.40 -2.61 -14.74
CA GLY A 25 -7.56 -3.19 -16.08
C GLY A 25 -8.97 -3.66 -16.40
N GLU A 26 -9.72 -4.11 -15.38
CA GLU A 26 -11.12 -4.53 -15.51
C GLU A 26 -12.12 -3.36 -15.41
N GLY A 27 -11.66 -2.13 -15.19
CA GLY A 27 -12.51 -0.94 -15.14
C GLY A 27 -13.28 -0.74 -13.82
N PHE A 28 -13.02 -1.55 -12.78
CA PHE A 28 -13.57 -1.33 -11.44
C PHE A 28 -12.98 -0.09 -10.77
N ILE A 29 -11.73 0.26 -11.10
CA ILE A 29 -11.08 1.50 -10.66
C ILE A 29 -10.99 2.45 -11.85
N GLN A 30 -11.74 3.56 -11.79
CA GLN A 30 -11.71 4.59 -12.83
C GLN A 30 -10.64 5.65 -12.54
N ASP A 31 -10.34 5.92 -11.27
CA ASP A 31 -9.30 6.86 -10.83
C ASP A 31 -7.91 6.53 -11.37
N GLU A 32 -7.08 7.55 -11.55
CA GLU A 32 -5.63 7.38 -11.74
C GLU A 32 -5.03 6.64 -10.54
N VAL A 33 -4.12 5.71 -10.83
CA VAL A 33 -3.44 4.89 -9.82
C VAL A 33 -1.94 4.99 -10.01
N PHE A 34 -1.25 5.40 -8.95
CA PHE A 34 0.21 5.34 -8.87
C PHE A 34 0.64 4.27 -7.85
N ILE A 35 1.53 3.36 -8.25
CA ILE A 35 1.99 2.26 -7.40
C ILE A 35 3.50 2.36 -7.15
N GLN A 36 3.90 2.45 -5.88
CA GLN A 36 5.24 2.10 -5.46
C GLN A 36 5.34 0.59 -5.25
N THR A 37 6.08 -0.12 -6.12
CA THR A 37 6.13 -1.59 -6.15
C THR A 37 7.13 -2.22 -5.18
N GLY A 38 8.09 -1.44 -4.67
CA GLY A 38 9.12 -1.91 -3.75
C GLY A 38 9.96 -3.04 -4.35
N TYR A 39 10.09 -4.14 -3.63
CA TYR A 39 10.84 -5.33 -4.09
C TYR A 39 9.92 -6.42 -4.67
N SER A 40 8.72 -6.03 -5.09
CA SER A 40 7.82 -6.94 -5.80
C SER A 40 8.34 -7.25 -7.19
N SER A 41 8.04 -8.45 -7.68
CA SER A 41 8.49 -8.92 -9.00
C SER A 41 7.44 -8.77 -10.10
N TYR A 42 6.18 -8.50 -9.72
CA TYR A 42 5.13 -8.19 -10.68
C TYR A 42 5.27 -6.76 -11.22
N ILE A 43 5.10 -6.63 -12.54
CA ILE A 43 5.16 -5.36 -13.27
C ILE A 43 3.71 -4.95 -13.62
N PRO A 44 3.19 -3.85 -13.05
CA PRO A 44 1.87 -3.31 -13.41
C PRO A 44 1.74 -3.04 -14.90
N GLN A 45 0.56 -3.31 -15.47
CA GLN A 45 0.23 -3.12 -16.88
C GLN A 45 -0.74 -1.97 -17.12
N TYR A 46 -1.56 -1.64 -16.12
CA TYR A 46 -2.67 -0.67 -16.24
C TYR A 46 -2.51 0.55 -15.31
N CYS A 47 -1.56 0.50 -14.38
CA CYS A 47 -1.25 1.57 -13.45
C CYS A 47 0.12 2.18 -13.72
N GLU A 48 0.28 3.48 -13.43
CA GLU A 48 1.60 4.08 -13.34
C GLU A 48 2.34 3.54 -12.13
N TRP A 49 3.66 3.37 -12.23
CA TRP A 49 4.43 2.78 -11.16
C TRP A 49 5.90 3.17 -11.14
N GLU A 50 6.48 3.12 -9.95
CA GLU A 50 7.92 3.17 -9.73
C GLU A 50 8.32 2.15 -8.67
N LYS A 51 9.55 1.65 -8.76
CA LYS A 51 10.04 0.65 -7.81
C LYS A 51 10.22 1.23 -6.41
N ILE A 52 11.02 2.30 -6.32
CA ILE A 52 11.30 3.04 -5.10
C ILE A 52 11.12 4.52 -5.44
N ILE A 53 10.49 5.26 -4.54
CA ILE A 53 10.28 6.70 -4.69
C ILE A 53 11.01 7.45 -3.58
N SER A 54 11.36 8.71 -3.83
CA SER A 54 11.95 9.58 -2.80
C SER A 54 10.94 9.86 -1.68
N TYR A 55 11.44 10.27 -0.51
CA TYR A 55 10.60 10.70 0.61
C TYR A 55 9.73 11.90 0.23
N GLU A 56 10.28 12.85 -0.53
CA GLU A 56 9.55 14.02 -1.03
C GLU A 56 8.38 13.60 -1.92
N LYS A 57 8.63 12.72 -2.91
CA LYS A 57 7.59 12.19 -3.80
C LYS A 57 6.53 11.39 -3.04
N MET A 58 6.93 10.59 -2.04
CA MET A 58 5.99 9.89 -1.17
C MET A 58 5.07 10.87 -0.44
N ASN A 59 5.60 11.94 0.15
CA ASN A 59 4.78 12.94 0.84
C ASN A 59 3.86 13.70 -0.12
N GLN A 60 4.33 14.01 -1.32
CA GLN A 60 3.52 14.62 -2.37
C GLN A 60 2.34 13.70 -2.76
N LEU A 61 2.61 12.43 -3.09
CA LEU A 61 1.57 11.46 -3.46
C LEU A 61 0.57 11.25 -2.31
N ILE A 62 1.04 11.16 -1.07
CA ILE A 62 0.14 11.09 0.09
C ILE A 62 -0.73 12.34 0.16
N LYS A 63 -0.18 13.55 -0.06
CA LYS A 63 -0.94 14.81 -0.01
C LYS A 63 -1.98 14.91 -1.13
N GLU A 64 -1.64 14.51 -2.34
CA GLU A 64 -2.48 14.66 -3.55
C GLU A 64 -3.53 13.54 -3.71
N SER A 65 -3.32 12.38 -3.08
CA SER A 65 -4.24 11.24 -3.24
C SER A 65 -5.48 11.34 -2.35
N ASP A 66 -6.63 11.02 -2.92
CA ASP A 66 -7.90 10.90 -2.21
C ASP A 66 -7.98 9.60 -1.41
N SER A 67 -7.35 8.54 -1.94
CA SER A 67 -7.26 7.22 -1.32
C SER A 67 -5.83 6.74 -1.29
N ILE A 68 -5.41 6.20 -0.15
CA ILE A 68 -4.07 5.64 0.03
C ILE A 68 -4.21 4.18 0.46
N ILE A 69 -3.62 3.26 -0.31
CA ILE A 69 -3.55 1.85 0.02
C ILE A 69 -2.11 1.53 0.42
N THR A 70 -1.91 0.96 1.61
CA THR A 70 -0.56 0.66 2.09
C THR A 70 -0.43 -0.78 2.55
N HIS A 71 0.78 -1.34 2.46
CA HIS A 71 1.10 -2.52 3.26
C HIS A 71 1.00 -2.23 4.78
N GLY A 72 0.96 -3.29 5.60
CA GLY A 72 0.86 -3.21 7.06
C GLY A 72 2.16 -2.87 7.79
N GLY A 73 3.10 -2.18 7.14
CA GLY A 73 4.33 -1.68 7.79
C GLY A 73 4.03 -0.45 8.65
N PRO A 74 4.22 -0.50 9.99
CA PRO A 74 3.79 0.57 10.90
C PRO A 74 4.21 1.98 10.49
N ALA A 75 5.48 2.16 10.11
CA ALA A 75 6.03 3.47 9.78
C ALA A 75 5.29 4.16 8.62
N THR A 76 4.91 3.40 7.59
CA THR A 76 4.27 3.95 6.39
C THR A 76 2.85 4.41 6.69
N PHE A 77 1.99 3.53 7.20
CA PHE A 77 0.57 3.86 7.35
C PHE A 77 0.31 4.78 8.53
N MET A 78 1.11 4.71 9.61
CA MET A 78 1.07 5.72 10.67
C MET A 78 1.48 7.11 10.14
N GLY A 79 2.40 7.17 9.18
CA GLY A 79 2.76 8.42 8.50
C GLY A 79 1.65 8.99 7.61
N VAL A 80 0.68 8.17 7.17
CA VAL A 80 -0.54 8.62 6.48
C VAL A 80 -1.54 9.16 7.51
N ILE A 81 -1.77 8.43 8.61
CA ILE A 81 -2.64 8.85 9.72
C ILE A 81 -2.17 10.18 10.32
N ALA A 82 -0.86 10.34 10.55
CA ALA A 82 -0.27 11.57 11.08
C ALA A 82 -0.48 12.79 10.17
N LYS A 83 -0.76 12.58 8.88
CA LYS A 83 -1.13 13.64 7.93
C LYS A 83 -2.65 13.88 7.84
N GLY A 84 -3.42 13.32 8.78
CA GLY A 84 -4.87 13.47 8.83
C GLY A 84 -5.62 12.68 7.76
N LYS A 85 -4.99 11.67 7.15
CA LYS A 85 -5.61 10.82 6.12
C LYS A 85 -5.93 9.43 6.64
N VAL A 86 -6.94 8.80 6.04
CA VAL A 86 -7.41 7.45 6.38
C VAL A 86 -6.86 6.45 5.35
N PRO A 87 -5.88 5.60 5.72
CA PRO A 87 -5.36 4.59 4.80
C PRO A 87 -6.22 3.32 4.76
N ILE A 88 -6.23 2.65 3.61
CA ILE A 88 -6.65 1.26 3.47
C ILE A 88 -5.41 0.39 3.71
N VAL A 89 -5.36 -0.33 4.82
CA VAL A 89 -4.16 -1.10 5.20
C VAL A 89 -4.31 -2.57 4.86
N VAL A 90 -3.42 -3.08 4.01
CA VAL A 90 -3.38 -4.49 3.60
C VAL A 90 -2.11 -5.14 4.18
N PRO A 91 -2.20 -5.88 5.30
CA PRO A 91 -1.01 -6.51 5.88
C PRO A 91 -0.54 -7.67 5.00
N ARG A 92 0.79 -7.81 4.94
CA ARG A 92 1.40 -9.06 4.46
C ARG A 92 1.06 -10.18 5.44
N GLN A 93 0.83 -11.37 4.91
CA GLN A 93 0.54 -12.53 5.74
C GLN A 93 1.50 -13.67 5.44
N LYS A 94 1.90 -14.39 6.50
CA LYS A 94 2.76 -15.57 6.42
C LYS A 94 2.15 -16.63 5.51
N LYS A 95 0.83 -16.82 5.58
CA LYS A 95 0.09 -17.80 4.77
C LYS A 95 0.22 -17.61 3.26
N PHE A 96 0.61 -16.41 2.80
CA PHE A 96 0.84 -16.10 1.39
C PHE A 96 2.33 -16.03 1.04
N GLY A 97 3.24 -16.34 1.98
CA GLY A 97 4.69 -16.21 1.77
C GLY A 97 5.16 -14.77 1.56
N GLU A 98 4.39 -13.79 2.04
CA GLU A 98 4.66 -12.36 1.85
C GLU A 98 5.53 -11.77 2.97
N HIS A 99 5.60 -12.49 4.09
CA HIS A 99 6.36 -12.11 5.28
C HIS A 99 6.72 -13.35 6.11
N VAL A 100 7.73 -13.23 6.98
CA VAL A 100 8.21 -14.36 7.81
C VAL A 100 7.22 -14.75 8.92
N ASN A 101 6.37 -13.81 9.32
CA ASN A 101 5.35 -13.95 10.36
C ASN A 101 4.15 -13.04 10.07
N ASP A 102 3.16 -13.01 10.97
CA ASP A 102 1.94 -12.21 10.83
C ASP A 102 1.96 -10.92 11.68
N HIS A 103 3.15 -10.38 12.03
CA HIS A 103 3.23 -9.22 12.91
C HIS A 103 2.54 -7.98 12.32
N GLN A 104 2.58 -7.81 11.00
CA GLN A 104 1.86 -6.71 10.33
C GLN A 104 0.35 -6.84 10.55
N LEU A 105 -0.20 -8.06 10.43
CA LEU A 105 -1.62 -8.30 10.68
C LEU A 105 -1.98 -8.05 12.15
N GLN A 106 -1.15 -8.50 13.09
CA GLN A 106 -1.35 -8.27 14.51
C GLN A 106 -1.38 -6.77 14.84
N PHE A 107 -0.42 -6.02 14.28
CA PHE A 107 -0.35 -4.57 14.48
C PHE A 107 -1.57 -3.86 13.88
N VAL A 108 -1.95 -4.18 12.63
CA VAL A 108 -3.15 -3.60 11.98
C VAL A 108 -4.41 -3.85 12.80
N LYS A 109 -4.60 -5.05 13.36
CA LYS A 109 -5.75 -5.35 14.24
C LYS A 109 -5.76 -4.49 15.49
N LEU A 110 -4.62 -4.38 16.17
CA LEU A 110 -4.49 -3.54 17.36
C LEU A 110 -4.75 -2.07 17.05
N THR A 111 -4.16 -1.56 15.95
CA THR A 111 -4.35 -0.17 15.55
C THR A 111 -5.80 0.11 15.16
N LYS A 112 -6.52 -0.86 14.57
CA LYS A 112 -7.94 -0.72 14.26
C LYS A 112 -8.83 -0.57 15.50
N GLU A 113 -8.46 -1.19 16.62
CA GLU A 113 -9.15 -0.99 17.91
C GLU A 113 -8.98 0.42 18.46
N ILE A 114 -7.85 1.08 18.14
CA ILE A 114 -7.55 2.45 18.55
C ILE A 114 -8.15 3.47 17.57
N TYR A 115 -8.06 3.16 16.27
CA TYR A 115 -8.50 4.00 15.16
C TYR A 115 -9.57 3.24 14.37
N ASN A 116 -10.84 3.46 14.69
CA ASN A 116 -12.00 2.74 14.12
C ASN A 116 -12.21 2.91 12.59
N PHE A 117 -11.31 3.61 11.90
CA PHE A 117 -11.43 4.00 10.50
C PHE A 117 -10.38 3.35 9.57
N ILE A 118 -9.49 2.50 10.10
CA ILE A 118 -8.50 1.76 9.29
C ILE A 118 -8.85 0.29 9.03
#